data_AF-A0A359INK5-F1
#
_entry.id   AF-A0A359INK5-F1
#
_cell.length_a   1.000
_cell.length_b   1.000
_cell.length_c   1.000
_cell.angle_alpha   90.00
_cell.angle_beta   90.00
_cell.angle_gamma   90.00
#
_symmetry.space_group_name_H-M   'P 1'
#
loop_
_entity.id
_entity.type
_entity.pdbx_description
1 polymer ?
#
loop_
_entity_poly.entity_id
_entity_poly.type
_entity_poly.pdbx_seq_one_letter_code
_entity_poly.pdbx_strand_id
1 'polypeptide(L)'
;MAVIVQEFKEPDFSGVWIGDDESSGMLEWVKGNGEKLVSGKVTPINEIWIDNNSSSEKIKVGGVSIGKKLIELQQKVVQDDMKIADFEWCILDNELVMLQYRPVTKQLLINKNIKITEMNVGNKEILYGIPASRGEAFGKSKFVNKLSDLDKWNEGDILMTGYTDPDWIEIMSKSSGIVAAVGGFLCHTAIIAREFDIPCVTGIGEDSIKRIWDKEYIYLNGDTGEVHIN
;
A
#
# COMPACT_ATOMS: atom_id res chain seq x y z
N MET A 1 29.51 4.73 3.31
CA MET A 1 28.30 5.49 2.93
C MET A 1 28.64 6.29 1.69
N ALA A 2 27.90 6.11 0.60
CA ALA A 2 28.03 6.94 -0.60
C ALA A 2 26.91 7.99 -0.59
N VAL A 3 27.12 9.13 -1.26
CA VAL A 3 26.11 10.17 -1.45
C VAL A 3 25.93 10.37 -2.94
N ILE A 4 24.70 10.21 -3.42
CA ILE A 4 24.32 10.51 -4.81
C ILE A 4 23.71 11.91 -4.82
N VAL A 5 24.24 12.80 -5.67
CA VAL A 5 23.68 14.12 -5.90
C VAL A 5 23.07 14.11 -7.30
N GLN A 6 21.77 14.35 -7.38
CA GLN A 6 21.00 14.35 -8.62
C GLN A 6 20.21 15.67 -8.73
N GLU A 7 20.05 16.17 -9.95
CA GLU A 7 19.21 17.33 -10.20
C GLU A 7 17.75 17.02 -9.83
N PHE A 8 17.12 17.91 -9.08
CA PHE A 8 15.70 17.81 -8.75
C PHE A 8 14.85 18.59 -9.76
N LYS A 9 13.84 17.93 -10.29
CA LYS A 9 12.76 18.55 -11.06
C LYS A 9 11.43 18.00 -10.55
N GLU A 10 10.42 18.87 -10.44
CA GLU A 10 9.08 18.44 -10.05
C GLU A 10 8.46 17.57 -11.14
N PRO A 11 8.10 16.30 -10.85
CA PRO A 11 7.52 15.40 -11.84
C PRO A 11 6.00 15.58 -11.94
N ASP A 12 5.42 15.17 -13.07
CA ASP A 12 3.97 15.11 -13.23
C ASP A 12 3.37 13.97 -12.39
N PHE A 13 4.05 12.83 -12.37
CA PHE A 13 3.69 11.63 -11.62
C PHE A 13 4.94 10.95 -11.09
N SER A 14 4.82 10.29 -9.95
CA SER A 14 5.86 9.44 -9.40
C SER A 14 5.26 8.11 -8.99
N GLY A 15 6.04 7.04 -9.07
CA GLY A 15 5.56 5.72 -8.72
C GLY A 15 6.66 4.74 -8.39
N VAL A 16 6.21 3.63 -7.83
CA VAL A 16 7.01 2.45 -7.53
C VAL A 16 6.38 1.25 -8.22
N TRP A 17 7.23 0.43 -8.83
CA TRP A 17 6.88 -0.90 -9.30
C TRP A 17 7.56 -1.94 -8.43
N ILE A 18 6.79 -2.86 -7.88
CA ILE A 18 7.34 -4.05 -7.25
C ILE A 18 6.89 -5.27 -8.04
N GLY A 19 7.84 -5.96 -8.65
CA GLY A 19 7.57 -7.18 -9.36
C GLY A 19 7.21 -8.35 -8.46
N ASP A 20 6.46 -9.30 -9.03
CA ASP A 20 6.16 -10.61 -8.42
C ASP A 20 6.80 -11.76 -9.21
N ASP A 21 6.77 -11.71 -10.54
CA ASP A 21 7.51 -12.64 -11.41
C ASP A 21 8.00 -11.88 -12.65
N GLU A 22 8.31 -12.56 -13.76
CA GLU A 22 8.78 -11.88 -14.98
C GLU A 22 7.71 -11.01 -15.65
N SER A 23 6.42 -11.36 -15.52
CA SER A 23 5.32 -10.74 -16.27
C SER A 23 4.25 -10.10 -15.38
N SER A 24 4.44 -10.12 -14.07
CA SER A 24 3.51 -9.54 -13.10
C SER A 24 4.19 -8.72 -12.01
N GLY A 25 3.40 -7.86 -11.40
CA GLY A 25 3.81 -6.98 -10.33
C GLY A 25 2.71 -6.02 -9.94
N MET A 26 3.05 -5.15 -9.00
CA MET A 26 2.19 -4.10 -8.49
C MET A 26 2.79 -2.75 -8.79
N LEU A 27 1.95 -1.86 -9.30
CA LEU A 27 2.27 -0.48 -9.58
C LEU A 27 1.53 0.43 -8.60
N GLU A 28 2.26 1.21 -7.82
CA GLU A 28 1.69 2.29 -7.01
C GLU A 28 2.19 3.65 -7.50
N TRP A 29 1.27 4.60 -7.69
CA TRP A 29 1.65 5.92 -8.17
C TRP A 29 0.75 7.04 -7.68
N VAL A 30 1.29 8.26 -7.72
CA VAL A 30 0.65 9.51 -7.31
C VAL A 30 0.95 10.61 -8.31
N LYS A 31 0.11 11.66 -8.30
CA LYS A 31 0.42 12.91 -9.01
C LYS A 31 1.45 13.74 -8.23
N GLY A 32 2.48 14.19 -8.93
CA GLY A 32 3.58 14.96 -8.36
C GLY A 32 4.67 14.08 -7.73
N ASN A 33 5.29 14.63 -6.70
CA ASN A 33 6.42 14.05 -5.98
C ASN A 33 6.14 12.69 -5.30
N GLY A 34 7.14 11.79 -5.37
CA GLY A 34 7.14 10.45 -4.77
C GLY A 34 7.10 10.39 -3.24
N GLU A 35 7.46 11.45 -2.51
CA GLU A 35 7.33 11.53 -1.04
C GLU A 35 5.91 11.15 -0.58
N LYS A 36 4.90 11.48 -1.39
CA LYS A 36 3.50 11.17 -1.10
C LYS A 36 3.21 9.67 -1.04
N LEU A 37 3.96 8.82 -1.76
CA LEU A 37 3.81 7.36 -1.74
C LEU A 37 4.18 6.76 -0.39
N VAL A 38 5.25 7.29 0.21
CA VAL A 38 5.82 6.75 1.45
C VAL A 38 5.22 7.38 2.70
N SER A 39 4.84 8.66 2.62
CA SER A 39 4.36 9.45 3.78
C SER A 39 3.13 8.87 4.48
N GLY A 40 2.38 8.01 3.81
CA GLY A 40 1.10 7.50 4.31
C GLY A 40 -0.03 8.54 4.32
N LYS A 41 0.22 9.79 3.93
CA LYS A 41 -0.77 10.89 3.96
C LYS A 41 -1.71 10.91 2.75
N VAL A 42 -1.47 10.03 1.77
CA VAL A 42 -2.25 9.92 0.54
C VAL A 42 -2.48 8.44 0.26
N THR A 43 -3.65 8.08 -0.24
CA THR A 43 -3.89 6.77 -0.86
C THR A 43 -3.43 6.83 -2.30
N PRO A 44 -2.37 6.12 -2.69
CA PRO A 44 -1.92 6.09 -4.07
C PRO A 44 -2.92 5.34 -4.95
N ILE A 45 -2.78 5.53 -6.26
CA ILE A 45 -3.44 4.63 -7.21
C ILE A 45 -2.62 3.35 -7.24
N ASN A 46 -3.28 2.24 -6.93
CA ASN A 46 -2.72 0.90 -6.99
C ASN A 46 -3.25 0.18 -8.23
N GLU A 47 -2.36 -0.48 -8.96
CA GLU A 47 -2.68 -1.33 -10.10
C GLU A 47 -1.93 -2.66 -9.96
N ILE A 48 -2.68 -3.76 -9.93
CA ILE A 48 -2.12 -5.10 -10.11
C ILE A 48 -2.01 -5.37 -11.61
N TRP A 49 -0.85 -5.84 -12.04
CA TRP A 49 -0.51 -6.15 -13.43
C TRP A 49 -0.12 -7.62 -13.58
N ILE A 50 -0.72 -8.30 -14.58
CA ILE A 50 -0.44 -9.71 -14.93
C ILE A 50 -0.49 -9.83 -16.46
N ASP A 51 0.59 -10.32 -17.08
CA ASP A 51 0.68 -10.56 -18.52
C ASP A 51 0.22 -9.36 -19.37
N ASN A 52 0.71 -8.16 -19.03
CA ASN A 52 0.36 -6.88 -19.66
C ASN A 52 -1.12 -6.45 -19.53
N ASN A 53 -1.91 -7.13 -18.71
CA ASN A 53 -3.25 -6.72 -18.32
C ASN A 53 -3.21 -6.13 -16.91
N SER A 54 -4.12 -5.22 -16.62
CA SER A 54 -4.18 -4.57 -15.32
C SER A 54 -5.60 -4.45 -14.77
N SER A 55 -5.68 -4.35 -13.45
CA SER A 55 -6.91 -4.00 -12.73
C SER A 55 -7.42 -2.58 -13.08
N SER A 56 -6.51 -1.66 -13.43
CA SER A 56 -6.86 -0.38 -14.06
C SER A 56 -5.70 0.12 -14.93
N GLU A 57 -5.95 0.81 -16.04
CA GLU A 57 -4.91 1.30 -16.97
C GLU A 57 -4.98 2.83 -17.12
N LYS A 58 -4.49 3.55 -16.11
CA LYS A 58 -4.79 4.99 -15.98
C LYS A 58 -3.72 5.93 -16.53
N ILE A 59 -2.44 5.54 -16.49
CA ILE A 59 -1.33 6.40 -16.93
C ILE A 59 -0.59 5.85 -18.14
N LYS A 60 -0.31 6.72 -19.11
CA LYS A 60 0.32 6.39 -20.38
C LYS A 60 1.35 7.45 -20.76
N VAL A 61 2.46 7.01 -21.37
CA VAL A 61 3.48 7.86 -22.00
C VAL A 61 3.67 7.38 -23.43
N GLY A 62 3.54 8.30 -24.39
CA GLY A 62 3.60 7.96 -25.83
C GLY A 62 2.52 6.97 -26.26
N GLY A 63 1.34 6.99 -25.62
CA GLY A 63 0.23 6.08 -25.89
C GLY A 63 0.35 4.68 -25.27
N VAL A 64 1.48 4.35 -24.64
CA VAL A 64 1.72 3.07 -23.98
C VAL A 64 1.57 3.24 -22.47
N SER A 65 0.87 2.31 -21.82
CA SER A 65 0.73 2.33 -20.36
C SER A 65 2.05 2.10 -19.64
N ILE A 66 2.19 2.77 -18.50
CA ILE A 66 3.42 2.69 -17.71
C ILE A 66 3.65 1.27 -17.19
N GLY A 67 2.61 0.56 -16.74
CA GLY A 67 2.76 -0.84 -16.32
C GLY A 67 3.30 -1.77 -17.41
N LYS A 68 2.87 -1.61 -18.68
CA LYS A 68 3.45 -2.38 -19.81
C LYS A 68 4.95 -2.08 -19.99
N LYS A 69 5.33 -0.80 -19.95
CA LYS A 69 6.74 -0.40 -20.04
C LYS A 69 7.57 -0.99 -18.90
N LEU A 70 7.01 -1.04 -17.68
CA LEU A 70 7.69 -1.58 -16.50
C LEU A 70 7.84 -3.10 -16.56
N ILE A 71 6.82 -3.82 -17.06
CA ILE A 71 6.92 -5.27 -17.34
C ILE A 71 8.04 -5.52 -18.37
N GLU A 72 8.09 -4.76 -19.46
CA GLU A 72 9.15 -4.90 -20.47
C GLU A 72 10.55 -4.66 -19.88
N LEU A 73 10.69 -3.69 -18.97
CA LEU A 73 11.96 -3.43 -18.26
C LEU A 73 12.30 -4.57 -17.29
N GLN A 74 11.32 -5.07 -16.54
CA GLN A 74 11.48 -6.19 -15.62
C GLN A 74 11.93 -7.45 -16.34
N GLN A 75 11.32 -7.78 -17.48
CA GLN A 75 11.71 -8.93 -18.30
C GLN A 75 13.19 -8.89 -18.69
N LYS A 76 13.71 -7.70 -19.03
CA LYS A 76 15.14 -7.51 -19.33
C LYS A 76 16.02 -7.75 -18.10
N VAL A 77 15.64 -7.18 -16.96
CA VAL A 77 16.36 -7.36 -15.69
C VAL A 77 16.38 -8.84 -15.24
N VAL A 78 15.25 -9.53 -15.35
CA VAL A 78 15.13 -10.95 -15.00
C VAL A 78 15.98 -11.81 -15.93
N GLN A 79 16.05 -11.48 -17.23
CA GLN A 79 16.94 -12.16 -18.17
C GLN A 79 18.42 -12.00 -17.80
N ASP A 80 18.81 -10.82 -17.31
CA ASP A 80 20.21 -10.49 -17.02
C ASP A 80 20.71 -10.97 -15.64
N ASP A 81 19.89 -10.86 -14.58
CA ASP A 81 20.28 -11.14 -13.19
C ASP A 81 19.35 -12.15 -12.48
N MET A 82 18.34 -12.72 -13.17
CA MET A 82 17.34 -13.63 -12.62
C MET A 82 16.58 -13.09 -11.39
N LYS A 83 16.58 -11.76 -11.22
CA LYS A 83 15.98 -11.07 -10.07
C LYS A 83 14.80 -10.22 -10.52
N ILE A 84 13.74 -10.29 -9.74
CA ILE A 84 12.56 -9.45 -9.89
C ILE A 84 12.88 -8.03 -9.41
N ALA A 85 12.27 -7.03 -10.06
CA ALA A 85 12.63 -5.65 -9.89
C ALA A 85 11.74 -4.89 -8.90
N ASP A 86 12.39 -4.07 -8.08
CA ASP A 86 11.81 -2.91 -7.42
C ASP A 86 12.33 -1.67 -8.15
N PHE A 87 11.44 -0.96 -8.84
CA PHE A 87 11.76 0.25 -9.58
C PHE A 87 11.10 1.47 -8.96
N GLU A 88 11.88 2.53 -8.77
CA GLU A 88 11.35 3.88 -8.54
C GLU A 88 11.45 4.68 -9.83
N TRP A 89 10.37 5.35 -10.20
CA TRP A 89 10.25 6.07 -11.47
C TRP A 89 9.42 7.34 -11.33
N CYS A 90 9.58 8.25 -12.28
CA CYS A 90 8.69 9.39 -12.43
C CYS A 90 8.35 9.66 -13.91
N ILE A 91 7.31 10.44 -14.14
CA ILE A 91 7.04 11.06 -15.43
C ILE A 91 7.46 12.51 -15.34
N LEU A 92 8.39 12.90 -16.21
CA LEU A 92 8.87 14.26 -16.33
C LEU A 92 8.80 14.65 -17.81
N ASP A 93 8.20 15.80 -18.11
CA ASP A 93 8.07 16.30 -19.49
C ASP A 93 7.46 15.26 -20.46
N ASN A 94 6.47 14.50 -19.97
CA ASN A 94 5.81 13.40 -20.69
C ASN A 94 6.74 12.23 -21.08
N GLU A 95 7.86 12.06 -20.39
CA GLU A 95 8.78 10.93 -20.54
C GLU A 95 8.85 10.11 -19.24
N LEU A 96 9.00 8.79 -19.37
CA LEU A 96 9.25 7.90 -18.24
C LEU A 96 10.74 7.97 -17.87
N VAL A 97 11.04 8.40 -16.66
CA VAL A 97 12.39 8.51 -16.11
C VAL A 97 12.55 7.51 -14.97
N MET A 98 13.58 6.67 -15.04
CA MET A 98 13.92 5.73 -13.97
C MET A 98 14.86 6.39 -12.96
N LEU A 99 14.54 6.25 -11.68
CA LEU A 99 15.29 6.86 -10.58
C LEU A 99 16.12 5.84 -9.83
N GLN A 100 15.54 4.67 -9.57
CA GLN A 100 16.20 3.61 -8.83
C GLN A 100 15.78 2.23 -9.35
N TYR A 101 16.71 1.29 -9.29
CA TYR A 101 16.46 -0.14 -9.40
C TYR A 101 17.13 -0.84 -8.23
N ARG A 102 16.43 -1.79 -7.63
CA ARG A 102 17.04 -2.83 -6.80
C ARG A 102 16.30 -4.16 -6.97
N PRO A 103 16.95 -5.30 -6.68
CA PRO A 103 16.25 -6.56 -6.56
C PRO A 103 15.23 -6.55 -5.41
N VAL A 104 14.08 -7.17 -5.62
CA VAL A 104 13.13 -7.47 -4.54
C VAL A 104 13.78 -8.48 -3.58
N THR A 105 13.86 -8.14 -2.30
CA THR A 105 14.49 -9.00 -1.26
C THR A 105 13.49 -9.79 -0.43
N LYS A 106 12.20 -9.44 -0.47
CA LYS A 106 11.09 -10.16 0.19
C LYS A 106 9.95 -10.27 -0.82
N GLN A 107 9.59 -11.50 -1.20
CA GLN A 107 8.52 -11.75 -2.16
C GLN A 107 7.22 -11.11 -1.66
N LEU A 108 6.62 -10.25 -2.47
CA LEU A 108 5.25 -9.82 -2.22
C LEU A 108 4.35 -10.96 -2.67
N LEU A 109 3.71 -11.65 -1.73
CA LEU A 109 2.72 -12.67 -2.08
C LEU A 109 1.42 -11.98 -2.53
N ILE A 110 1.44 -11.39 -3.72
CA ILE A 110 0.29 -10.77 -4.35
C ILE A 110 -0.74 -11.87 -4.59
N ASN A 111 -1.88 -11.78 -3.91
CA ASN A 111 -2.93 -12.76 -4.09
C ASN A 111 -3.59 -12.52 -5.46
N LYS A 112 -3.24 -13.35 -6.46
CA LYS A 112 -3.76 -13.26 -7.85
C LYS A 112 -5.30 -13.46 -7.95
N ASN A 113 -5.97 -13.76 -6.83
CA ASN A 113 -7.41 -14.01 -6.73
C ASN A 113 -8.22 -12.85 -6.10
N ILE A 114 -7.68 -11.63 -5.98
CA ILE A 114 -8.47 -10.48 -5.49
C ILE A 114 -9.58 -10.17 -6.50
N LYS A 115 -10.74 -10.78 -6.30
CA LYS A 115 -12.01 -10.31 -6.85
C LYS A 115 -12.45 -9.14 -5.97
N ILE A 116 -12.35 -7.93 -6.51
CA ILE A 116 -13.11 -6.80 -5.96
C ILE A 116 -14.57 -7.07 -6.32
N THR A 117 -15.24 -7.86 -5.48
CA THR A 117 -16.68 -8.06 -5.56
C THR A 117 -17.31 -7.32 -4.40
N GLU A 118 -18.08 -6.27 -4.71
CA GLU A 118 -19.09 -5.77 -3.79
C GLU A 118 -20.04 -6.94 -3.46
N MET A 119 -19.82 -7.57 -2.31
CA MET A 119 -20.72 -8.59 -1.79
C MET A 119 -21.57 -7.98 -0.69
N ASN A 120 -22.84 -7.71 -1.01
CA ASN A 120 -23.86 -7.46 0.00
C ASN A 120 -24.18 -8.78 0.72
N VAL A 121 -23.44 -9.06 1.80
CA VAL A 121 -23.83 -10.08 2.78
C VAL A 121 -24.71 -9.38 3.82
N GLY A 122 -25.92 -9.90 4.02
CA GLY A 122 -27.01 -9.23 4.73
C GLY A 122 -26.64 -8.55 6.06
N ASN A 123 -27.15 -7.33 6.25
CA ASN A 123 -27.15 -6.51 7.48
C ASN A 123 -25.82 -6.21 8.19
N LYS A 124 -24.67 -6.70 7.72
CA LYS A 124 -23.35 -6.32 8.26
C LYS A 124 -22.59 -5.45 7.27
N GLU A 125 -22.18 -4.28 7.73
CA GLU A 125 -21.41 -3.34 6.92
C GLU A 125 -19.96 -3.84 6.79
N ILE A 126 -19.52 -4.06 5.55
CA ILE A 126 -18.15 -4.43 5.21
C ILE A 126 -17.52 -3.25 4.47
N LEU A 127 -16.36 -2.81 4.95
CA LEU A 127 -15.52 -1.80 4.32
C LEU A 127 -14.33 -2.49 3.64
N TYR A 128 -13.85 -1.90 2.55
CA TYR A 128 -12.75 -2.45 1.76
C TYR A 128 -11.60 -1.45 1.67
N GLY A 129 -10.38 -1.96 1.76
CA GLY A 129 -9.14 -1.21 1.52
C GLY A 129 -8.08 -2.09 0.87
N ILE A 130 -6.83 -1.65 0.97
CA ILE A 130 -5.66 -2.34 0.44
C ILE A 130 -5.19 -3.38 1.47
N PRO A 131 -5.07 -4.67 1.10
CA PRO A 131 -4.52 -5.74 1.95
C PRO A 131 -3.01 -5.52 2.14
N ALA A 132 -2.65 -4.72 3.14
CA ALA A 132 -1.30 -4.19 3.32
C ALA A 132 -0.39 -5.18 4.05
N SER A 133 -0.94 -5.95 4.99
CA SER A 133 -0.25 -7.00 5.72
C SER A 133 -1.21 -8.13 6.06
N ARG A 134 -0.79 -9.37 5.84
CA ARG A 134 -1.62 -10.58 5.92
C ARG A 134 -2.05 -10.92 7.35
N GLY A 135 -3.04 -11.81 7.45
CA GLY A 135 -3.58 -12.32 8.70
C GLY A 135 -4.92 -11.69 9.07
N GLU A 136 -5.47 -12.15 10.18
CA GLU A 136 -6.80 -11.76 10.65
C GLU A 136 -6.73 -11.31 12.10
N ALA A 137 -7.52 -10.30 12.44
CA ALA A 137 -7.61 -9.81 13.81
C ALA A 137 -9.05 -9.42 14.16
N PHE A 138 -9.44 -9.73 15.41
CA PHE A 138 -10.68 -9.28 16.02
C PHE A 138 -10.35 -8.71 17.39
N GLY A 139 -10.82 -7.51 17.68
CA GLY A 139 -10.44 -6.83 18.90
C GLY A 139 -11.15 -5.51 19.08
N LYS A 140 -10.89 -4.88 20.23
CA LYS A 140 -11.44 -3.58 20.54
C LYS A 140 -10.79 -2.54 19.63
N SER A 141 -11.57 -1.79 18.86
CA SER A 141 -11.06 -0.72 18.02
C SER A 141 -10.86 0.55 18.82
N LYS A 142 -9.75 1.24 18.56
CA LYS A 142 -9.49 2.59 19.07
C LYS A 142 -8.99 3.49 17.96
N PHE A 143 -9.72 4.57 17.73
CA PHE A 143 -9.27 5.63 16.84
C PHE A 143 -8.22 6.50 17.53
N VAL A 144 -7.04 6.60 16.93
CA VAL A 144 -5.92 7.41 17.40
C VAL A 144 -5.57 8.42 16.31
N ASN A 145 -5.57 9.69 16.64
CA ASN A 145 -5.19 10.76 15.70
C ASN A 145 -3.83 11.37 16.03
N LYS A 146 -3.39 11.28 17.29
CA LYS A 146 -2.10 11.82 17.76
C LYS A 146 -1.57 10.99 18.93
N LEU A 147 -0.25 10.99 19.12
CA LEU A 147 0.41 10.26 20.21
C LEU A 147 -0.13 10.61 21.61
N SER A 148 -0.67 11.82 21.83
CA SER A 148 -1.26 12.17 23.12
C SER A 148 -2.55 11.38 23.45
N ASP A 149 -3.14 10.70 22.48
CA ASP A 149 -4.33 9.87 22.68
C ASP A 149 -3.96 8.47 23.23
N LEU A 150 -2.65 8.18 23.37
CA LEU A 150 -2.09 6.86 23.66
C LEU A 150 -2.01 6.46 25.13
N ASP A 151 -2.21 7.37 26.08
CA ASP A 151 -2.15 7.08 27.52
C ASP A 151 -3.17 6.01 27.98
N LYS A 152 -4.06 5.58 27.08
CA LYS A 152 -5.07 4.53 27.29
C LYS A 152 -4.91 3.33 26.35
N TRP A 153 -3.75 3.12 25.73
CA TRP A 153 -3.56 1.98 24.83
C TRP A 153 -3.46 0.66 25.61
N ASN A 154 -4.26 -0.33 25.21
CA ASN A 154 -4.10 -1.70 25.72
C ASN A 154 -3.47 -2.56 24.64
N GLU A 155 -2.57 -3.45 25.04
CA GLU A 155 -2.03 -4.46 24.15
C GLU A 155 -3.16 -5.33 23.58
N GLY A 156 -3.11 -5.59 22.27
CA GLY A 156 -4.12 -6.37 21.56
C GLY A 156 -5.35 -5.58 21.08
N ASP A 157 -5.44 -4.27 21.34
CA ASP A 157 -6.42 -3.41 20.67
C ASP A 157 -6.11 -3.28 19.16
N ILE A 158 -7.13 -2.98 18.37
CA ILE A 158 -6.99 -2.67 16.93
C ILE A 158 -6.80 -1.17 16.77
N LEU A 159 -5.68 -0.78 16.14
CA LEU A 159 -5.36 0.61 15.85
C LEU A 159 -6.13 1.07 14.62
N MET A 160 -7.03 2.04 14.82
CA MET A 160 -7.66 2.78 13.74
C MET A 160 -7.07 4.17 13.66
N THR A 161 -6.72 4.64 12.46
CA THR A 161 -6.18 5.99 12.29
C THR A 161 -6.42 6.55 10.90
N GLY A 162 -6.17 7.84 10.70
CA GLY A 162 -6.08 8.43 9.37
C GLY A 162 -4.84 7.91 8.65
N TYR A 163 -3.68 8.16 9.24
CA TYR A 163 -2.36 7.70 8.81
C TYR A 163 -1.46 7.52 10.05
N THR A 164 -0.33 6.82 9.90
CA THR A 164 0.67 6.69 10.97
C THR A 164 1.87 7.59 10.73
N ASP A 165 2.47 8.09 11.81
CA ASP A 165 3.79 8.72 11.79
C ASP A 165 4.87 7.72 12.24
N PRO A 166 6.15 7.92 11.86
CA PRO A 166 7.26 7.06 12.30
C PRO A 166 7.38 6.86 13.81
N ASP A 167 6.94 7.85 14.59
CA ASP A 167 7.00 7.78 16.06
C ASP A 167 5.98 6.79 16.66
N TRP A 168 5.08 6.22 15.85
CA TRP A 168 4.01 5.33 16.31
C TRP A 168 4.43 3.85 16.34
N ILE A 169 5.70 3.53 16.07
CA ILE A 169 6.21 2.15 16.04
C ILE A 169 5.85 1.36 17.31
N GLU A 170 5.94 1.99 18.49
CA GLU A 170 5.65 1.29 19.75
C GLU A 170 4.18 0.83 19.83
N ILE A 171 3.22 1.71 19.52
CA ILE A 171 1.79 1.33 19.54
C ILE A 171 1.51 0.32 18.44
N MET A 172 2.05 0.53 17.24
CA MET A 172 1.86 -0.39 16.12
C MET A 172 2.29 -1.80 16.53
N SER A 173 3.47 -1.95 17.14
CA SER A 173 3.97 -3.26 17.58
C SER A 173 3.12 -3.96 18.65
N LYS A 174 2.30 -3.21 19.40
CA LYS A 174 1.39 -3.73 20.43
C LYS A 174 -0.05 -3.95 19.93
N SER A 175 -0.33 -3.58 18.68
CA SER A 175 -1.66 -3.68 18.09
C SER A 175 -1.93 -5.09 17.59
N SER A 176 -3.14 -5.61 17.80
CA SER A 176 -3.53 -6.90 17.19
C SER A 176 -3.83 -6.78 15.69
N GLY A 177 -4.15 -5.57 15.23
CA GLY A 177 -4.34 -5.25 13.82
C GLY A 177 -4.37 -3.74 13.60
N ILE A 178 -4.21 -3.30 12.35
CA ILE A 178 -4.13 -1.88 12.00
C ILE A 178 -5.04 -1.57 10.82
N VAL A 179 -5.88 -0.54 10.96
CA VAL A 179 -6.75 0.00 9.91
C VAL A 179 -6.45 1.49 9.70
N ALA A 180 -6.07 1.88 8.50
CA ALA A 180 -5.77 3.28 8.16
C ALA A 180 -6.70 3.83 7.07
N ALA A 181 -7.15 5.09 7.23
CA ALA A 181 -7.96 5.78 6.23
C ALA A 181 -7.23 5.91 4.90
N VAL A 182 -5.94 6.26 4.97
CA VAL A 182 -5.08 6.52 3.83
C VAL A 182 -3.85 5.60 3.83
N GLY A 183 -3.14 5.60 2.71
CA GLY A 183 -1.94 4.79 2.52
C GLY A 183 -2.14 3.70 1.47
N GLY A 184 -1.01 3.28 0.88
CA GLY A 184 -0.93 2.17 -0.05
C GLY A 184 -0.22 0.97 0.55
N PHE A 185 0.05 -0.02 -0.28
CA PHE A 185 0.81 -1.21 0.09
C PHE A 185 2.28 -0.89 0.44
N LEU A 186 2.81 0.25 -0.03
CA LEU A 186 4.18 0.69 0.22
C LEU A 186 4.32 1.81 1.26
N CYS A 187 3.22 2.23 1.89
CA CYS A 187 3.29 3.30 2.89
C CYS A 187 3.96 2.83 4.19
N HIS A 188 4.37 3.79 5.03
CA HIS A 188 4.92 3.54 6.36
C HIS A 188 4.08 2.53 7.17
N THR A 189 2.76 2.72 7.24
CA THR A 189 1.84 1.83 7.96
C THR A 189 1.98 0.37 7.50
N ALA A 190 1.98 0.15 6.18
CA ALA A 190 2.04 -1.18 5.58
C ALA A 190 3.39 -1.86 5.78
N ILE A 191 4.48 -1.10 5.68
CA ILE A 191 5.84 -1.62 5.89
C ILE A 191 5.99 -2.12 7.33
N ILE A 192 5.69 -1.27 8.31
CA ILE A 192 5.85 -1.60 9.73
C ILE A 192 4.92 -2.75 10.14
N ALA A 193 3.67 -2.77 9.65
CA ALA A 193 2.75 -3.88 9.92
C ALA A 193 3.32 -5.24 9.47
N ARG A 194 3.97 -5.30 8.30
CA ARG A 194 4.61 -6.52 7.79
C ARG A 194 5.92 -6.89 8.48
N GLU A 195 6.58 -5.93 9.12
CA GLU A 195 7.79 -6.20 9.90
C GLU A 195 7.45 -6.84 11.25
N PHE A 196 6.29 -6.50 11.80
CA PHE A 196 5.78 -7.07 13.05
C PHE A 196 4.77 -8.22 12.85
N ASP A 197 4.54 -8.65 11.60
CA ASP A 197 3.54 -9.67 11.24
C ASP A 197 2.13 -9.36 11.78
N ILE A 198 1.73 -8.09 11.71
CA ILE A 198 0.45 -7.57 12.18
C ILE A 198 -0.52 -7.45 10.99
N PRO A 199 -1.74 -8.00 11.07
CA PRO A 199 -2.79 -7.81 10.07
C PRO A 199 -3.05 -6.32 9.81
N CYS A 200 -3.08 -5.91 8.54
CA CYS A 200 -3.26 -4.50 8.20
C CYS A 200 -4.07 -4.27 6.93
N VAL A 201 -5.01 -3.34 7.02
CA VAL A 201 -5.77 -2.79 5.89
C VAL A 201 -5.56 -1.28 5.84
N THR A 202 -5.10 -0.76 4.70
CA THR A 202 -4.87 0.69 4.50
C THR A 202 -5.82 1.24 3.44
N GLY A 203 -5.94 2.55 3.33
CA GLY A 203 -6.69 3.17 2.24
C GLY A 203 -8.19 2.88 2.25
N ILE A 204 -8.80 2.61 3.42
CA ILE A 204 -10.26 2.35 3.50
C ILE A 204 -11.10 3.62 3.26
N GLY A 205 -10.47 4.80 3.28
CA GLY A 205 -11.08 6.11 3.11
C GLY A 205 -11.44 6.79 4.43
N GLU A 206 -11.27 8.12 4.46
CA GLU A 206 -11.58 8.97 5.63
C GLU A 206 -13.05 8.86 6.06
N ASP A 207 -13.97 8.81 5.10
CA ASP A 207 -15.40 8.69 5.41
C ASP A 207 -15.75 7.32 5.97
N SER A 208 -15.06 6.26 5.54
CA SER A 208 -15.20 4.91 6.11
C SER A 208 -14.71 4.87 7.54
N ILE A 209 -13.51 5.41 7.84
CA ILE A 209 -13.00 5.52 9.22
C ILE A 209 -13.98 6.27 10.12
N LYS A 210 -14.52 7.41 9.69
CA LYS A 210 -15.49 8.20 10.48
C LYS A 210 -16.78 7.44 10.78
N ARG A 211 -17.19 6.51 9.92
CA ARG A 211 -18.38 5.67 10.15
C ARG A 211 -18.16 4.61 11.23
N ILE A 212 -16.90 4.25 11.48
CA ILE A 212 -16.55 3.13 12.37
C ILE A 212 -15.70 3.50 13.59
N TRP A 213 -15.27 4.75 13.71
CA TRP A 213 -14.38 5.23 14.78
C TRP A 213 -14.92 5.07 16.21
N ASP A 214 -16.23 4.89 16.36
CA ASP A 214 -16.96 4.74 17.62
C ASP A 214 -17.37 3.29 17.89
N LYS A 215 -17.09 2.40 16.93
CA LYS A 215 -17.37 0.97 17.07
C LYS A 215 -16.41 0.40 18.09
N GLU A 216 -16.97 -0.35 19.03
CA GLU A 216 -16.17 -0.92 20.10
C GLU A 216 -15.33 -2.09 19.59
N TYR A 217 -15.86 -2.93 18.71
CA TYR A 217 -15.16 -4.09 18.17
C TYR A 217 -15.25 -4.15 16.65
N ILE A 218 -14.14 -4.49 16.00
CA ILE A 218 -14.10 -4.77 14.58
C ILE A 218 -13.33 -6.05 14.31
N TYR A 219 -13.61 -6.65 13.16
CA TYR A 219 -12.78 -7.69 12.57
C TYR A 219 -12.10 -7.13 11.31
N LEU A 220 -10.83 -7.44 11.09
CA LEU A 220 -10.15 -7.17 9.83
C LEU A 220 -9.51 -8.43 9.27
N ASN A 221 -9.53 -8.52 7.94
CA ASN A 221 -8.82 -9.52 7.18
C ASN A 221 -7.81 -8.82 6.27
N GLY A 222 -6.53 -8.91 6.65
CA GLY A 222 -5.41 -8.33 5.94
C GLY A 222 -5.00 -9.08 4.67
N ASP A 223 -5.53 -10.30 4.44
CA ASP A 223 -5.34 -11.05 3.20
C ASP A 223 -6.29 -10.59 2.09
N THR A 224 -7.50 -10.17 2.46
CA THR A 224 -8.55 -9.73 1.51
C THR A 224 -8.77 -8.22 1.47
N GLY A 225 -8.31 -7.49 2.50
CA GLY A 225 -8.51 -6.05 2.62
C GLY A 225 -9.88 -5.67 3.21
N GLU A 226 -10.53 -6.61 3.90
CA GLU A 226 -11.88 -6.41 4.45
C GLU A 226 -11.83 -5.93 5.91
N VAL A 227 -12.76 -5.04 6.26
CA VAL A 227 -13.02 -4.61 7.64
C VAL A 227 -14.52 -4.78 7.93
N HIS A 228 -14.85 -5.61 8.89
CA HIS A 228 -16.22 -5.98 9.25
C HIS A 228 -16.62 -5.28 10.54
N ILE A 229 -17.80 -4.66 10.51
CA ILE A 229 -18.41 -3.99 11.65
C ILE A 229 -19.50 -4.93 12.17
N ASN A 230 -19.34 -5.45 13.39
CA ASN A 230 -20.35 -6.28 14.05
C ASN A 230 -21.40 -5.45 14.78
#